data_AF-A0A382JVB5-F1
#
_entry.id   AF-A0A382JVB5-F1
#
_cell.length_a   1.000
_cell.length_b   1.000
_cell.length_c   1.000
_cell.angle_alpha   90.00
_cell.angle_beta   90.00
_cell.angle_gamma   90.00
#
_symmetry.space_group_name_H-M   'P 1'
#
loop_
_entity.id
_entity.type
_entity.pdbx_description
1 polymer ?
#
loop_
_entity_poly.entity_id
_entity_poly.type
_entity_poly.pdbx_seq_one_letter_code
_entity_poly.pdbx_strand_id
1 'polypeptide(L)'
;MKTNYKLCLVGALLGSQIAVSQIVEFDPVTDEMLANPPLGEWLSWRGNQSSWGYSPLDQISSNNVNQLQLVWSWAFDDTGAGQAAPLIHNGVMFIPGPRGVVQALNAATG
;
A
#
# COMPACT_ATOMS: atom_id res chain seq x y z
N MET A 1 -42.47 38.18 26.28
CA MET A 1 -42.76 36.79 26.73
C MET A 1 -43.32 36.04 25.53
N LYS A 2 -42.77 34.96 24.98
CA LYS A 2 -41.78 33.96 25.43
C LYS A 2 -40.97 33.51 24.20
N THR A 3 -39.64 33.45 24.32
CA THR A 3 -38.73 32.91 23.29
C THR A 3 -38.54 31.41 23.55
N ASN A 4 -38.86 30.55 22.58
CA ASN A 4 -38.71 29.10 22.70
C ASN A 4 -37.43 28.65 21.96
N TYR A 5 -36.38 28.30 22.70
CA TYR A 5 -35.20 27.66 22.14
C TYR A 5 -35.46 26.16 22.00
N LYS A 6 -35.50 25.66 20.76
CA LYS A 6 -35.45 24.23 20.50
C LYS A 6 -33.99 23.78 20.60
N LEU A 7 -33.66 23.07 21.68
CA LEU A 7 -32.38 22.43 21.87
C LEU A 7 -32.32 21.18 20.97
N CYS A 8 -31.71 21.28 19.79
CA CYS A 8 -31.36 20.11 18.99
C CYS A 8 -30.10 19.47 19.60
N LEU A 9 -30.28 18.39 20.37
CA LEU A 9 -29.18 17.46 20.66
C LEU A 9 -28.82 16.73 19.35
N VAL A 10 -27.72 17.14 18.71
CA VAL A 10 -27.06 16.33 17.69
C VAL A 10 -26.25 15.27 18.44
N GLY A 11 -26.78 14.05 18.52
CA GLY A 11 -26.04 12.91 19.04
C GLY A 11 -24.91 12.56 18.08
N ALA A 12 -23.66 12.84 18.48
CA ALA A 12 -22.50 12.32 17.78
C ALA A 12 -22.42 10.80 18.01
N LEU A 13 -22.89 10.02 17.03
CA LEU A 13 -22.58 8.60 16.96
C LEU A 13 -21.08 8.48 16.67
N LEU A 14 -20.28 8.34 17.73
CA LEU A 14 -18.92 7.79 17.64
C LEU A 14 -19.05 6.31 17.27
N GLY A 15 -19.35 6.05 16.00
CA GLY A 15 -19.25 4.71 15.43
C GLY A 15 -17.78 4.32 15.47
N SER A 16 -17.42 3.37 16.32
CA SER A 16 -16.10 2.74 16.30
C SER A 16 -15.88 2.18 14.89
N GLN A 17 -14.98 2.80 14.13
CA GLN A 17 -14.53 2.20 12.88
C GLN A 17 -13.69 0.98 13.26
N ILE A 18 -14.29 -0.20 13.16
CA ILE A 18 -13.55 -1.44 13.21
C ILE A 18 -12.68 -1.44 11.95
N ALA A 19 -11.38 -1.22 12.11
CA ALA A 19 -10.42 -1.47 11.05
C ALA A 19 -10.43 -2.98 10.80
N VAL A 20 -11.13 -3.41 9.76
CA VAL A 20 -11.07 -4.78 9.28
C VAL A 20 -9.73 -4.92 8.54
N SER A 21 -8.97 -5.97 8.85
CA SER A 21 -7.79 -6.31 8.05
C SER A 21 -8.20 -6.45 6.59
N GLN A 22 -7.52 -5.75 5.68
CA GLN A 22 -7.77 -5.88 4.24
C GLN A 22 -7.37 -7.26 3.70
N ILE A 23 -6.66 -8.07 4.50
CA ILE A 23 -6.15 -9.38 4.12
C ILE A 23 -6.72 -10.41 5.11
N VAL A 24 -7.59 -11.28 4.60
CA VAL A 24 -8.26 -12.33 5.39
C VAL A 24 -7.49 -13.66 5.30
N GLU A 25 -6.82 -13.90 4.17
CA GLU A 25 -5.94 -15.04 3.92
C GLU A 25 -4.64 -14.54 3.27
N PHE A 26 -3.49 -14.99 3.78
CA PHE A 26 -2.17 -14.63 3.26
C PHE A 26 -1.46 -15.90 2.80
N ASP A 27 -1.08 -15.93 1.52
CA ASP A 27 -0.29 -17.02 0.96
C ASP A 27 1.19 -16.84 1.35
N PRO A 28 1.81 -17.82 2.03
CA PRO A 28 3.20 -17.69 2.43
C PRO A 28 4.14 -17.69 1.21
N VAL A 29 5.06 -16.73 1.20
CA VAL A 29 6.16 -16.71 0.22
C VAL A 29 7.12 -17.87 0.49
N THR A 30 7.40 -18.67 -0.53
CA THR A 30 8.31 -19.83 -0.46
C THR A 30 9.71 -19.50 -0.97
N ASP A 31 10.70 -20.31 -0.61
CA ASP A 31 12.07 -20.19 -1.14
C ASP A 31 12.11 -20.33 -2.67
N GLU A 32 11.24 -21.17 -3.24
CA GLU A 32 11.10 -21.34 -4.69
C GLU A 32 10.62 -20.05 -5.36
N MET A 33 9.63 -19.37 -4.77
CA MET A 33 9.16 -18.06 -5.25
C MET A 33 10.26 -17.00 -5.14
N LEU A 34 11.09 -17.03 -4.10
CA LEU A 34 12.21 -16.10 -3.99
C LEU A 34 13.28 -16.36 -5.06
N ALA A 35 13.54 -17.62 -5.37
CA ALA A 35 14.50 -18.01 -6.40
C ALA A 35 14.00 -17.66 -7.81
N ASN A 36 12.69 -17.86 -8.05
CA ASN A 36 12.02 -17.59 -9.32
C ASN A 36 10.72 -16.82 -9.09
N PRO A 37 10.79 -15.49 -8.89
CA PRO A 37 9.60 -14.68 -8.62
C PRO A 37 8.58 -14.78 -9.77
N PRO A 38 7.29 -15.00 -9.49
CA PRO A 38 6.25 -14.96 -10.50
C PRO A 38 6.17 -13.59 -11.19
N LEU A 39 5.65 -13.55 -12.42
CA LEU A 39 5.43 -12.28 -13.11
C LEU A 39 4.44 -11.40 -12.34
N GLY A 40 4.77 -10.12 -12.17
CA GLY A 40 3.95 -9.16 -11.42
C GLY A 40 4.29 -9.07 -9.93
N GLU A 41 5.15 -9.96 -9.43
CA GLU A 41 5.57 -9.98 -8.03
C GLU A 41 6.89 -9.22 -7.82
N TRP A 42 7.08 -8.62 -6.64
CA TRP A 42 8.33 -7.96 -6.25
C TRP A 42 8.71 -8.37 -4.84
N LEU A 43 9.28 -9.57 -4.72
CA LEU A 43 9.49 -10.25 -3.43
C LEU A 43 10.86 -10.00 -2.80
N SER A 44 11.74 -9.27 -3.48
CA SER A 44 13.10 -8.97 -3.04
C SER A 44 13.38 -7.48 -3.18
N TRP A 45 14.29 -6.95 -2.36
CA TRP A 45 14.67 -5.53 -2.37
C TRP A 45 14.93 -4.98 -3.79
N ARG A 46 15.55 -5.78 -4.66
CA ARG A 46 15.84 -5.44 -6.06
C ARG A 46 15.22 -6.43 -7.06
N GLY A 47 14.02 -6.92 -6.75
CA GLY A 47 13.18 -7.76 -7.63
C GLY A 47 13.56 -9.23 -7.67
N ASN A 48 14.86 -9.57 -7.61
CA ASN A 48 15.34 -10.96 -7.59
C ASN A 48 16.57 -11.14 -6.68
N GLN A 49 16.96 -12.39 -6.42
CA GLN A 49 18.12 -12.72 -5.58
C GLN A 49 19.45 -12.19 -6.13
N SER A 50 19.56 -12.03 -7.45
CA SER A 50 20.72 -11.41 -8.10
C SER A 50 20.73 -9.88 -8.02
N SER A 51 19.71 -9.28 -7.39
CA SER A 51 19.59 -7.85 -7.15
C SER A 51 19.61 -6.97 -8.40
N TRP A 52 19.02 -7.41 -9.51
CA TRP A 52 19.08 -6.68 -10.78
C TRP A 52 18.35 -5.33 -10.72
N GLY A 53 17.22 -5.25 -10.01
CA GLY A 53 16.34 -4.08 -10.05
C GLY A 53 15.62 -3.95 -11.40
N TYR A 54 15.25 -5.09 -11.99
CA TYR A 54 14.60 -5.18 -13.30
C TYR A 54 13.24 -5.87 -13.16
N SER A 55 12.20 -5.28 -13.77
CA SER A 55 10.90 -5.91 -13.95
C SER A 55 10.80 -6.45 -15.38
N PRO A 56 10.41 -7.73 -15.58
CA PRO A 56 10.15 -8.28 -16.91
C PRO A 56 8.80 -7.82 -17.52
N LEU A 57 7.99 -7.05 -16.78
CA LEU A 57 6.73 -6.50 -17.32
C LEU A 57 7.00 -5.47 -18.42
N ASP A 58 6.21 -5.53 -19.49
CA ASP A 58 6.41 -4.73 -20.71
C ASP A 58 5.18 -3.89 -21.11
N GLN A 59 4.12 -3.89 -20.28
CA GLN A 59 2.92 -3.09 -20.53
C GLN A 59 3.23 -1.59 -20.68
N ILE A 60 4.22 -1.10 -19.92
CA ILE A 60 4.74 0.27 -20.01
C ILE A 60 6.02 0.23 -20.85
N SER A 61 6.06 1.07 -21.89
CA SER A 61 7.16 1.14 -22.85
C SER A 61 7.47 2.60 -23.22
N SER A 62 8.55 2.81 -23.98
CA SER A 62 8.91 4.14 -24.49
C SER A 62 7.82 4.81 -25.35
N ASN A 63 6.88 4.02 -25.87
CA ASN A 63 5.80 4.51 -26.73
C ASN A 63 4.59 5.01 -25.95
N ASN A 64 4.40 4.61 -24.68
CA ASN A 64 3.21 4.93 -23.89
C ASN A 64 3.51 5.49 -22.49
N VAL A 65 4.78 5.57 -22.07
CA VAL A 65 5.17 6.13 -20.75
C VAL A 65 4.66 7.55 -20.52
N ASN A 66 4.45 8.31 -21.60
CA ASN A 66 3.88 9.65 -21.57
C ASN A 66 2.38 9.69 -21.17
N GLN A 67 1.72 8.54 -21.07
CA GLN A 67 0.31 8.43 -20.71
C GLN A 67 0.11 8.05 -19.23
N LEU A 68 1.18 7.93 -18.44
CA LEU A 68 1.09 7.59 -17.02
C LEU A 68 0.29 8.63 -16.23
N GLN A 69 -0.51 8.13 -15.30
CA GLN A 69 -1.34 8.92 -14.40
C GLN A 69 -1.08 8.50 -12.96
N LEU A 70 -1.25 9.44 -12.03
CA LEU A 70 -1.28 9.12 -10.61
C LEU A 70 -2.55 8.31 -10.33
N VAL A 71 -2.40 7.05 -9.91
CA VAL A 71 -3.54 6.20 -9.53
C VAL A 71 -3.94 6.46 -8.07
N TRP A 72 -2.98 6.50 -7.16
CA TRP A 72 -3.19 6.80 -5.74
C TRP A 72 -1.90 7.32 -5.08
N SER A 73 -2.03 7.90 -3.89
CA SER A 73 -0.90 8.35 -3.07
C SER A 73 -1.16 8.06 -1.59
N TRP A 74 -0.11 7.74 -0.84
CA TRP A 74 -0.18 7.48 0.59
C TRP A 74 0.84 8.32 1.35
N ALA A 75 0.44 8.91 2.48
CA ALA A 75 1.29 9.77 3.28
C ALA A 75 2.03 8.97 4.37
N PHE A 76 3.34 9.16 4.45
CA PHE A 76 4.14 8.72 5.58
C PHE A 76 4.11 9.72 6.73
N ASP A 77 4.52 9.27 7.92
CA ASP A 77 4.91 10.20 8.96
C ASP A 77 6.12 11.04 8.50
N ASP A 78 6.24 12.26 9.03
CA ASP A 78 7.26 13.24 8.67
C ASP A 78 8.52 13.16 9.54
N THR A 79 8.65 12.07 10.32
CA THR A 79 9.68 11.98 11.37
C THR A 79 11.03 11.45 10.90
N GLY A 80 11.20 11.22 9.59
CA GLY A 80 12.46 10.73 9.02
C GLY A 80 12.51 10.73 7.49
N ALA A 81 13.66 10.35 6.94
CA ALA A 81 13.84 10.24 5.50
C ALA A 81 13.17 8.97 4.94
N GLY A 82 12.44 9.12 3.83
CA GLY A 82 11.89 8.00 3.08
C GLY A 82 12.95 7.33 2.21
N GLN A 83 13.33 6.11 2.56
CA GLN A 83 14.19 5.23 1.75
C GLN A 83 13.49 3.89 1.49
N ALA A 84 12.16 3.96 1.35
CA ALA A 84 11.33 2.78 1.25
C ALA A 84 11.63 2.01 -0.04
N ALA A 85 11.80 0.70 0.09
CA ALA A 85 11.79 -0.23 -1.03
C ALA A 85 10.60 -1.17 -0.83
N PRO A 86 9.46 -0.89 -1.46
CA PRO A 86 8.26 -1.68 -1.26
C PRO A 86 8.44 -3.11 -1.76
N LEU A 87 7.85 -4.07 -1.06
CA LEU A 87 7.67 -5.45 -1.52
C LEU A 87 6.21 -5.64 -1.93
N ILE A 88 5.97 -6.37 -3.01
CA ILE A 88 4.62 -6.61 -3.51
C ILE A 88 4.41 -8.12 -3.59
N HIS A 89 3.36 -8.60 -2.91
CA HIS A 89 2.89 -9.97 -3.00
C HIS A 89 1.37 -10.04 -3.07
N ASN A 90 0.81 -10.75 -4.07
CA ASN A 90 -0.63 -10.98 -4.21
C ASN A 90 -1.49 -9.72 -4.05
N GLY A 91 -1.05 -8.61 -4.67
CA GLY A 91 -1.77 -7.33 -4.64
C GLY A 91 -1.62 -6.53 -3.34
N VAL A 92 -0.77 -6.96 -2.42
CA VAL A 92 -0.44 -6.22 -1.18
C VAL A 92 0.93 -5.59 -1.31
N MET A 93 1.03 -4.29 -1.03
CA MET A 93 2.29 -3.56 -0.93
C MET A 93 2.72 -3.46 0.54
N PHE A 94 3.87 -4.04 0.85
CA PHE A 94 4.53 -3.90 2.15
C PHE A 94 5.60 -2.83 2.07
N ILE A 95 5.42 -1.74 2.81
CA ILE A 95 6.29 -0.57 2.72
C ILE A 95 6.88 -0.21 4.09
N PRO A 96 8.22 -0.19 4.23
CA PRO A 96 8.87 0.25 5.45
C PRO A 96 8.89 1.78 5.50
N GLY A 97 8.29 2.35 6.55
CA GLY A 97 8.31 3.77 6.87
C GLY A 97 9.34 4.12 7.96
N PRO A 98 9.38 5.40 8.35
CA PRO A 98 10.25 5.86 9.43
C PRO A 98 10.02 5.10 10.74
N ARG A 99 11.04 5.08 11.59
CA ARG A 99 11.00 4.47 12.94
C ARG A 99 10.63 2.99 12.98
N GLY A 100 10.78 2.28 11.85
CA GLY A 100 10.47 0.86 11.74
C GLY A 100 8.98 0.55 11.64
N VAL A 101 8.13 1.55 11.36
CA VAL A 101 6.71 1.32 11.09
C VAL A 101 6.58 0.67 9.72
N VAL A 102 6.00 -0.52 9.65
CA VAL A 102 5.71 -1.22 8.39
C VAL A 102 4.22 -1.12 8.11
N GLN A 103 3.87 -0.76 6.88
CA GLN A 103 2.49 -0.66 6.42
C GLN A 103 2.23 -1.72 5.35
N ALA A 104 1.05 -2.32 5.38
CA ALA A 104 0.53 -3.19 4.34
C ALA A 104 -0.67 -2.49 3.70
N LEU A 105 -0.58 -2.23 2.40
CA LEU A 105 -1.53 -1.45 1.62
C LEU A 105 -2.03 -2.29 0.46
N ASN A 106 -3.24 -2.00 -0.04
CA ASN A 106 -3.66 -2.57 -1.31
C ASN A 106 -2.83 -1.91 -2.43
N ALA A 107 -2.05 -2.69 -3.17
CA ALA A 107 -1.13 -2.16 -4.17
C ALA A 107 -1.84 -1.43 -5.32
N ALA A 108 -3.09 -1.77 -5.59
CA ALA A 108 -3.88 -1.15 -6.66
C ALA A 108 -4.61 0.12 -6.21
N THR A 109 -4.97 0.25 -4.93
CA THR A 109 -5.86 1.34 -4.46
C THR A 109 -5.27 2.23 -3.37
N GLY A 110 -4.17 1.84 -2.72
CA GLY A 110 -3.74 2.42 -1.45
C GLY A 110 -4.48 1.78 -0.29
#